data_AF-A0AAU8IKE9-F1
#
_entry.id   AF-A0AAU8IKE9-F1
#
_cell.length_a   1.000
_cell.length_b   1.000
_cell.length_c   1.000
_cell.angle_alpha   90.00
_cell.angle_beta   90.00
_cell.angle_gamma   90.00
#
_symmetry.space_group_name_H-M   'P 1'
#
loop_
_entity.id
_entity.type
_entity.pdbx_description
1 polymer ?
#
loop_
_entity_poly.entity_id
_entity_poly.type
_entity_poly.pdbx_seq_one_letter_code
_entity_poly.pdbx_strand_id
1 'polypeptide(L)'
;MSATVTFVVQSVTSFLATCGFGIIYNIPRKPLIHGGLIGMIAWLIYFFGYQWNGNDFAATFAASFVIALLSQVFARLFKNPVIVYSVSGIIPLVPGGLTYTVMKQAVGDQYNLALHLAGKALILSGAIAMGLIFAEVVYQIFKRNYRKVQARSDRSMTVRK
;
A
#
# COMPACT_ATOMS: atom_id res chain seq x y z
N MET A 1 6.68 -22.67 15.09
CA MET A 1 5.24 -22.42 14.76
C MET A 1 4.94 -23.08 13.43
N SER A 2 3.80 -23.77 13.30
CA SER A 2 3.36 -24.34 12.01
C SER A 2 3.08 -23.21 11.00
N ALA A 3 3.41 -23.41 9.73
CA ALA A 3 3.26 -22.40 8.66
C ALA A 3 1.84 -21.83 8.59
N THR A 4 0.84 -22.68 8.83
CA THR A 4 -0.58 -22.28 8.89
C THR A 4 -0.85 -21.28 10.01
N VAL A 5 -0.24 -21.46 11.18
CA VAL A 5 -0.42 -20.55 12.33
C VAL A 5 0.21 -19.20 12.03
N THR A 6 1.40 -19.17 11.42
CA THR A 6 2.05 -17.92 11.01
C THR A 6 1.18 -17.15 10.03
N PHE A 7 0.63 -17.81 9.01
CA PHE A 7 -0.25 -17.18 8.05
C PHE A 7 -1.48 -16.54 8.72
N VAL A 8 -2.19 -17.29 9.56
CA VAL A 8 -3.38 -16.79 10.27
C VAL A 8 -3.03 -15.59 11.16
N VAL A 9 -1.93 -15.67 11.91
CA VAL A 9 -1.48 -14.57 12.77
C VAL A 9 -1.18 -13.34 11.92
N GLN A 10 -0.39 -13.45 10.85
CA GLN A 10 -0.03 -12.31 10.00
C GLN A 10 -1.25 -11.67 9.33
N SER A 11 -2.24 -12.45 8.90
CA SER A 11 -3.48 -11.92 8.31
C SER A 11 -4.33 -11.17 9.35
N VAL A 12 -4.54 -11.76 10.53
CA VAL A 12 -5.40 -11.16 11.55
C VAL A 12 -4.76 -9.92 12.16
N THR A 13 -3.45 -9.96 12.47
CA THR A 13 -2.76 -8.81 13.08
C THR A 13 -2.66 -7.63 12.11
N SER A 14 -2.36 -7.87 10.83
CA SER A 14 -2.32 -6.80 9.83
C SER A 14 -3.68 -6.16 9.61
N PHE A 15 -4.76 -6.96 9.54
CA PHE A 15 -6.13 -6.45 9.46
C PHE A 15 -6.47 -5.59 10.68
N LEU A 16 -6.22 -6.09 11.90
CA LEU A 16 -6.52 -5.37 13.14
C LEU A 16 -5.67 -4.11 13.29
N ALA A 17 -4.38 -4.15 12.92
CA ALA A 17 -3.50 -2.99 12.94
C ALA A 17 -4.05 -1.90 12.00
N THR A 18 -4.38 -2.26 10.76
CA THR A 18 -4.94 -1.31 9.80
C THR A 18 -6.29 -0.75 10.25
N CYS A 19 -7.21 -1.58 10.75
CA CYS A 19 -8.48 -1.09 11.29
C CYS A 19 -8.29 -0.21 12.53
N GLY A 20 -7.37 -0.57 13.44
CA GLY A 20 -7.06 0.22 14.63
C GLY A 20 -6.58 1.63 14.27
N PHE A 21 -5.62 1.73 13.35
CA PHE A 21 -5.20 3.04 12.84
C PHE A 21 -6.32 3.77 12.08
N GLY A 22 -7.15 3.05 11.32
CA GLY A 22 -8.29 3.67 10.64
C GLY A 22 -9.29 4.31 11.61
N ILE A 23 -9.46 3.74 12.81
CA ILE A 23 -10.25 4.35 13.89
C ILE A 23 -9.59 5.63 14.40
N ILE A 24 -8.26 5.61 14.61
CA ILE A 24 -7.48 6.80 15.03
C ILE A 24 -7.61 7.93 13.99
N TYR A 25 -7.58 7.61 12.71
CA TYR A 25 -7.77 8.57 11.62
C TYR A 25 -9.26 8.92 11.34
N ASN A 26 -10.17 8.51 12.23
CA ASN A 26 -11.62 8.77 12.15
C ASN A 26 -12.25 8.37 10.80
N ILE A 27 -11.82 7.23 10.24
CA ILE A 27 -12.37 6.69 8.99
C ILE A 27 -13.82 6.20 9.22
N PRO A 28 -14.78 6.49 8.33
CA PRO A 28 -16.14 5.99 8.46
C PRO A 28 -16.19 4.46 8.46
N ARG A 29 -17.13 3.86 9.21
CA ARG A 29 -17.19 2.40 9.45
C ARG A 29 -17.19 1.54 8.18
N LYS A 30 -17.84 2.01 7.11
CA LYS A 30 -17.89 1.29 5.82
C LYS A 30 -16.50 1.20 5.17
N PRO A 31 -15.81 2.31 4.82
CA PRO A 31 -14.44 2.26 4.30
C PRO A 31 -13.43 1.55 5.21
N LEU A 32 -13.64 1.58 6.53
CA LEU A 32 -12.72 0.99 7.51
C LEU A 32 -12.46 -0.51 7.27
N ILE A 33 -13.52 -1.29 7.02
CA ILE A 33 -13.40 -2.74 6.80
C ILE A 33 -12.64 -3.01 5.50
N HIS A 34 -12.96 -2.27 4.44
CA HIS A 34 -12.31 -2.40 3.14
C HIS A 34 -10.83 -1.98 3.20
N GLY A 35 -10.52 -0.91 3.92
CA GLY A 35 -9.15 -0.47 4.19
C GLY A 35 -8.36 -1.53 4.96
N GLY A 36 -8.98 -2.16 5.95
CA GLY A 36 -8.43 -3.33 6.66
C GLY A 36 -8.07 -4.49 5.73
N LEU A 37 -8.97 -4.84 4.81
CA LEU A 37 -8.70 -5.90 3.83
C LEU A 37 -7.54 -5.56 2.89
N ILE A 38 -7.44 -4.30 2.46
CA ILE A 38 -6.32 -3.83 1.63
C ILE A 38 -5.00 -3.94 2.40
N GLY A 39 -4.97 -3.52 3.67
CA GLY A 39 -3.79 -3.66 4.53
C GLY A 39 -3.38 -5.12 4.75
N MET A 40 -4.35 -6.00 4.97
CA MET A 40 -4.11 -7.45 5.08
C MET A 40 -3.50 -8.03 3.79
N ILE A 41 -4.09 -7.73 2.63
CA ILE A 41 -3.59 -8.22 1.34
C ILE A 41 -2.17 -7.70 1.10
N ALA A 42 -1.93 -6.41 1.35
CA ALA A 42 -0.62 -5.79 1.15
C ALA A 42 0.45 -6.41 2.04
N TRP A 43 0.13 -6.62 3.32
CA TRP A 43 1.04 -7.26 4.25
C TRP A 43 1.38 -8.69 3.84
N LEU A 44 0.39 -9.47 3.37
CA LEU A 44 0.63 -10.81 2.86
C LEU A 44 1.54 -10.80 1.63
N ILE A 45 1.35 -9.86 0.71
CA ILE A 45 2.22 -9.71 -0.47
C ILE A 45 3.65 -9.39 -0.03
N TYR A 46 3.83 -8.48 0.93
CA TYR A 46 5.14 -8.19 1.49
C TYR A 46 5.75 -9.45 2.15
N PHE A 47 4.99 -10.14 2.99
CA PHE A 47 5.46 -11.32 3.72
C PHE A 47 5.91 -12.44 2.77
N PHE A 48 5.07 -12.83 1.82
CA PHE A 48 5.44 -13.88 0.85
C PHE A 48 6.53 -13.43 -0.11
N GLY A 49 6.49 -12.17 -0.55
CA GLY A 49 7.53 -11.61 -1.41
C GLY A 49 8.90 -11.66 -0.72
N TYR A 50 8.95 -11.25 0.55
CA TYR A 50 10.16 -11.29 1.36
C TYR A 50 10.66 -12.72 1.59
N GLN A 51 9.76 -13.67 1.88
CA GLN A 51 10.14 -15.07 2.07
C GLN A 51 10.72 -15.73 0.81
N TRP A 52 10.33 -15.27 -0.39
CA TRP A 52 10.86 -15.81 -1.63
C TRP A 52 12.28 -15.31 -1.90
N ASN A 53 12.49 -13.99 -1.94
CA ASN A 53 13.73 -13.40 -2.46
C ASN A 53 14.62 -12.73 -1.40
N GLY A 54 14.17 -12.63 -0.15
CA GLY A 54 14.86 -11.92 0.94
C GLY A 54 15.00 -10.41 0.72
N ASN A 55 14.37 -9.86 -0.31
CA ASN A 55 14.56 -8.49 -0.75
C ASN A 55 13.40 -7.60 -0.27
N ASP A 56 13.66 -6.90 0.85
CA ASP A 56 12.70 -5.96 1.45
C ASP A 56 12.20 -4.89 0.46
N PHE A 57 13.08 -4.38 -0.42
CA PHE A 57 12.73 -3.33 -1.38
C PHE A 57 11.69 -3.83 -2.39
N ALA A 58 11.96 -4.97 -3.03
CA ALA A 58 11.08 -5.53 -4.04
C ALA A 58 9.71 -5.94 -3.46
N ALA A 59 9.72 -6.55 -2.27
CA ALA A 59 8.50 -6.92 -1.55
C ALA A 59 7.65 -5.69 -1.18
N THR A 60 8.30 -4.63 -0.67
CA THR A 60 7.64 -3.38 -0.28
C THR A 60 7.08 -2.64 -1.49
N PHE A 61 7.83 -2.58 -2.59
CA PHE A 61 7.37 -1.99 -3.87
C PHE A 61 6.15 -2.73 -4.43
N ALA A 62 6.18 -4.06 -4.45
CA ALA A 62 5.06 -4.86 -4.94
C ALA A 62 3.81 -4.68 -4.08
N ALA A 63 3.97 -4.69 -2.76
CA ALA A 63 2.88 -4.47 -1.82
C ALA A 63 2.26 -3.07 -1.95
N SER A 64 3.09 -2.01 -2.03
CA SER A 64 2.61 -0.63 -2.20
C SER A 64 1.93 -0.41 -3.55
N PHE A 65 2.43 -1.04 -4.62
CA PHE A 65 1.79 -1.02 -5.93
C PHE A 65 0.37 -1.63 -5.87
N VAL A 66 0.20 -2.77 -5.20
CA VAL A 66 -1.11 -3.41 -5.05
C VAL A 66 -2.04 -2.58 -4.16
N ILE A 67 -1.54 -1.95 -3.09
CA ILE A 67 -2.34 -1.01 -2.28
C ILE A 67 -2.93 0.08 -3.16
N ALA A 68 -2.11 0.74 -3.98
CA ALA A 68 -2.58 1.83 -4.84
C ALA A 68 -3.64 1.37 -5.84
N LEU A 69 -3.43 0.22 -6.52
CA LEU A 69 -4.40 -0.32 -7.45
C LEU A 69 -5.73 -0.67 -6.79
N LEU A 70 -5.70 -1.39 -5.66
CA LEU A 70 -6.92 -1.75 -4.92
C LEU A 70 -7.62 -0.50 -4.39
N SER A 71 -6.87 0.48 -3.89
CA SER A 71 -7.42 1.73 -3.37
C SER A 71 -8.19 2.50 -4.46
N GLN A 72 -7.65 2.56 -5.68
CA GLN A 72 -8.35 3.20 -6.79
C GLN A 72 -9.62 2.44 -7.22
N VAL A 73 -9.62 1.11 -7.16
CA VAL A 73 -10.79 0.28 -7.48
C VAL A 73 -11.89 0.49 -6.44
N PHE A 74 -11.55 0.38 -5.17
CA PHE A 74 -12.49 0.51 -4.05
C PHE A 74 -13.02 1.94 -3.90
N ALA A 75 -12.19 2.95 -4.15
CA ALA A 75 -12.62 4.34 -4.20
C ALA A 75 -13.73 4.59 -5.23
N ARG A 76 -13.64 3.97 -6.40
CA ARG A 76 -14.66 4.11 -7.44
C ARG A 76 -15.92 3.30 -7.13
N LEU A 77 -15.75 2.08 -6.62
CA LEU A 77 -16.87 1.22 -6.28
C LEU A 77 -17.73 1.81 -5.16
N PHE A 78 -17.09 2.33 -4.12
CA PHE A 78 -17.76 2.82 -2.91
C PHE A 78 -17.86 4.35 -2.83
N LYS A 79 -17.43 5.07 -3.87
CA LYS A 79 -17.49 6.55 -3.98
C LYS A 79 -16.85 7.29 -2.80
N ASN A 80 -15.74 6.76 -2.28
CA ASN A 80 -14.95 7.40 -1.21
C ASN A 80 -13.61 7.88 -1.77
N PRO A 81 -12.96 8.89 -1.15
CA PRO A 81 -11.64 9.36 -1.57
C PRO A 81 -10.60 8.23 -1.55
N VAL A 82 -9.76 8.14 -2.59
CA VAL A 82 -8.71 7.10 -2.72
C VAL A 82 -7.79 7.05 -1.51
N ILE A 83 -7.47 8.23 -0.96
CA ILE A 83 -6.56 8.37 0.17
C ILE A 83 -7.02 7.61 1.42
N VAL A 84 -8.33 7.44 1.62
CA VAL A 84 -8.89 6.68 2.76
C VAL A 84 -8.42 5.23 2.71
N TYR A 85 -8.36 4.64 1.51
CA TYR A 85 -7.90 3.27 1.32
C TYR A 85 -6.38 3.17 1.23
N SER A 86 -5.73 4.08 0.50
CA SER A 86 -4.28 4.04 0.32
C SER A 86 -3.55 4.25 1.64
N VAL A 87 -3.96 5.23 2.45
CA VAL A 87 -3.34 5.47 3.76
C VAL A 87 -3.63 4.33 4.71
N SER A 88 -4.86 3.79 4.75
CA SER A 88 -5.17 2.64 5.58
C SER A 88 -4.29 1.43 5.22
N GLY A 89 -4.16 1.12 3.93
CA GLY A 89 -3.41 -0.04 3.46
C GLY A 89 -1.90 0.06 3.66
N ILE A 90 -1.33 1.27 3.64
CA ILE A 90 0.12 1.48 3.70
C ILE A 90 0.71 1.32 5.10
N ILE A 91 -0.10 1.54 6.13
CA ILE A 91 0.30 1.55 7.54
C ILE A 91 1.15 0.35 7.96
N PRO A 92 0.77 -0.91 7.66
CA PRO A 92 1.61 -2.06 8.03
C PRO A 92 2.97 -2.10 7.30
N LEU A 93 3.11 -1.44 6.15
CA LEU A 93 4.38 -1.42 5.39
C LEU A 93 5.31 -0.29 5.79
N VAL A 94 4.79 0.78 6.40
CA VAL A 94 5.61 1.95 6.74
C VAL A 94 6.66 1.54 7.78
N PRO A 95 7.96 1.81 7.55
CA PRO A 95 9.04 1.41 8.45
C PRO A 95 9.12 2.29 9.72
N GLY A 96 7.99 2.56 10.39
CA GLY A 96 7.92 3.46 11.55
C GLY A 96 8.73 2.95 12.76
N GLY A 97 8.67 1.65 13.04
CA GLY A 97 9.48 1.03 14.11
C GLY A 97 11.00 1.08 13.82
N LEU A 98 11.37 0.97 12.55
CA LEU A 98 12.76 1.13 12.11
C LEU A 98 13.22 2.58 12.32
N THR A 99 12.42 3.57 11.92
CA THR A 99 12.72 5.00 12.13
C THR A 99 12.78 5.36 13.63
N TYR A 100 11.91 4.78 14.45
CA TYR A 100 12.02 4.92 15.91
C TYR A 100 13.34 4.38 16.44
N THR A 101 13.77 3.21 15.94
CA THR A 101 15.06 2.61 16.32
C THR A 101 16.24 3.47 15.87
N VAL A 102 16.17 4.08 14.68
CA VAL A 102 17.17 5.06 14.20
C VAL A 102 17.33 6.19 15.21
N MET A 103 16.21 6.82 15.61
CA MET A 103 16.24 7.92 16.57
C MET A 103 16.81 7.48 17.93
N LYS A 104 16.40 6.29 18.41
CA LYS A 104 16.93 5.73 19.66
C LYS A 104 18.45 5.55 19.61
N GLN A 105 18.99 5.06 18.50
CA GLN A 105 20.44 4.84 18.35
C GLN A 105 21.20 6.16 18.16
N ALA A 106 20.62 7.13 17.46
CA ALA A 106 21.21 8.45 17.29
C ALA A 106 21.35 9.20 18.62
N VAL A 107 20.31 9.15 19.48
CA VAL A 107 20.35 9.75 20.82
C VAL A 107 21.31 8.99 21.76
N GLY A 108 21.51 7.69 21.54
CA GLY A 108 22.46 6.88 22.29
C GLY A 108 23.90 6.93 21.79
N ASP A 109 24.26 7.95 20.99
CA ASP A 109 25.58 8.16 20.37
C ASP A 109 26.10 7.02 19.46
N GLN A 110 25.21 6.12 19.03
CA GLN A 110 25.51 5.02 18.12
C GLN A 110 25.28 5.43 16.65
N TYR A 111 25.96 6.51 16.22
CA TYR A 111 25.71 7.15 14.92
C TYR A 111 25.93 6.24 13.70
N ASN A 112 26.93 5.36 13.73
CA ASN A 112 27.20 4.43 12.62
C ASN A 112 26.01 3.49 12.37
N LEU A 113 25.45 2.91 13.43
CA LEU A 113 24.29 2.05 13.35
C LEU A 113 23.03 2.85 12.96
N ALA A 114 22.86 4.04 13.55
CA ALA A 114 21.75 4.92 13.23
C ALA A 114 21.71 5.28 11.73
N LEU A 115 22.85 5.66 11.14
CA LEU A 115 22.97 5.98 9.72
C LEU A 115 22.67 4.78 8.82
N HIS A 116 23.14 3.58 9.19
CA HIS A 116 22.85 2.36 8.44
C HIS A 116 21.35 2.04 8.42
N LEU A 117 20.70 2.08 9.59
CA LEU A 117 19.26 1.85 9.71
C LEU A 117 18.43 2.97 9.04
N ALA A 118 18.91 4.21 9.09
CA ALA A 118 18.27 5.35 8.41
C ALA A 118 18.29 5.16 6.90
N GLY A 119 19.42 4.71 6.34
CA GLY A 119 19.53 4.36 4.93
C GLY A 119 18.51 3.29 4.53
N LYS A 120 18.37 2.23 5.34
CA LYS A 120 17.34 1.21 5.12
C LYS A 120 15.92 1.79 5.16
N ALA A 121 15.61 2.62 6.16
CA ALA A 121 14.29 3.25 6.28
C ALA A 121 13.96 4.17 5.08
N LEU A 122 14.95 4.91 4.57
CA LEU A 122 14.82 5.75 3.38
C LEU A 122 14.57 4.91 2.12
N ILE A 123 15.32 3.83 1.91
CA ILE A 123 15.15 2.94 0.77
C ILE A 123 13.74 2.32 0.77
N LEU A 124 13.25 1.86 1.92
CA LEU A 124 11.92 1.27 2.03
C LEU A 124 10.81 2.31 1.83
N SER A 125 10.96 3.50 2.42
CA SER A 125 10.01 4.60 2.20
C SER A 125 10.00 5.03 0.73
N GLY A 126 11.17 5.04 0.07
CA GLY A 126 11.31 5.26 -1.36
C GLY A 126 10.60 4.19 -2.19
N ALA A 127 10.74 2.91 -1.84
CA ALA A 127 10.03 1.81 -2.49
C ALA A 127 8.50 1.96 -2.40
N ILE A 128 8.01 2.39 -1.23
CA ILE A 128 6.60 2.69 -1.02
C ILE A 128 6.14 3.81 -1.97
N ALA A 129 6.84 4.95 -1.98
CA ALA A 129 6.52 6.08 -2.83
C ALA A 129 6.53 5.72 -4.32
N MET A 130 7.57 4.99 -4.76
CA MET A 130 7.70 4.50 -6.13
C MET A 130 6.53 3.60 -6.53
N GLY A 131 6.15 2.62 -5.70
CA GLY A 131 5.05 1.71 -6.02
C GLY A 131 3.70 2.41 -6.10
N LEU A 132 3.42 3.36 -5.21
CA LEU A 132 2.20 4.18 -5.28
C LEU A 132 2.13 5.04 -6.55
N ILE A 133 3.22 5.76 -6.87
CA ILE A 133 3.28 6.63 -8.07
C ILE A 133 3.17 5.78 -9.33
N PHE A 134 3.88 4.65 -9.38
CA PHE A 134 3.87 3.77 -10.55
C PHE A 134 2.48 3.19 -10.81
N ALA A 135 1.76 2.75 -9.77
CA ALA A 135 0.38 2.30 -9.89
C ALA A 135 -0.56 3.42 -10.38
N GLU A 136 -0.35 4.65 -9.91
CA GLU A 136 -1.12 5.81 -10.37
C GLU A 136 -0.89 6.09 -11.86
N VAL A 137 0.36 6.07 -12.33
CA VAL A 137 0.69 6.23 -13.76
C VAL A 137 0.05 5.13 -14.61
N VAL A 138 0.20 3.87 -14.20
CA VAL A 138 -0.39 2.72 -14.89
C VAL A 138 -1.90 2.91 -15.00
N TYR A 139 -2.56 3.27 -13.90
CA TYR A 139 -3.99 3.50 -13.88
C TYR A 139 -4.45 4.64 -14.78
N GLN A 140 -3.72 5.77 -14.79
CA GLN A 140 -4.03 6.89 -15.66
C GLN A 140 -3.92 6.53 -17.14
N ILE A 141 -2.93 5.73 -17.52
CA ILE A 141 -2.77 5.22 -18.89
C ILE A 141 -3.99 4.38 -19.28
N PHE A 142 -4.39 3.42 -18.45
CA PHE A 142 -5.58 2.61 -18.69
C PHE A 142 -6.84 3.48 -18.82
N LYS A 143 -7.07 4.38 -17.86
CA LYS A 143 -8.25 5.29 -17.88
C LYS A 143 -8.30 6.16 -19.13
N ARG A 144 -7.15 6.69 -19.58
CA ARG A 144 -7.05 7.50 -20.79
C ARG A 144 -7.42 6.70 -22.04
N ASN A 145 -7.00 5.44 -22.11
CA ASN A 145 -7.32 4.55 -23.23
C ASN A 145 -8.80 4.20 -23.27
N TYR A 146 -9.43 3.87 -22.13
CA TYR A 146 -10.87 3.60 -22.06
C TYR A 146 -11.72 4.81 -22.50
N ARG A 147 -11.38 6.03 -22.05
CA ARG A 147 -12.09 7.25 -22.49
C ARG A 147 -11.95 7.52 -23.98
N LYS A 148 -10.79 7.23 -24.58
CA LYS A 148 -10.57 7.38 -26.03
C LYS A 148 -11.44 6.40 -26.84
N VAL A 149 -11.55 5.14 -26.39
CA VAL A 149 -12.40 4.14 -27.05
C VAL A 149 -13.87 4.55 -26.99
N GLN A 150 -14.33 5.01 -25.82
CA GLN A 150 -15.72 5.45 -25.65
C GLN A 150 -16.06 6.69 -26.49
N ALA A 151 -15.17 7.70 -26.52
CA ALA A 151 -15.35 8.88 -27.35
C ALA A 151 -15.37 8.57 -28.86
N ARG A 152 -14.61 7.55 -29.31
CA ARG A 152 -14.59 7.11 -30.71
C ARG A 152 -15.86 6.34 -31.07
N SER A 153 -16.43 5.59 -30.13
CA SER A 153 -17.71 4.88 -30.29
C SER A 153 -18.91 5.82 -30.32
N ASP A 154 -18.91 6.91 -29.54
CA ASP A 154 -19.99 7.92 -29.58
C ASP A 154 -19.95 8.74 -30.88
N ARG A 155 -18.74 9.00 -31.40
CA ARG A 155 -18.57 9.77 -32.64
C ARG A 155 -19.00 8.98 -33.89
N SER A 156 -18.89 7.65 -33.89
CA SER A 156 -19.40 6.82 -34.99
C SER A 156 -20.93 6.69 -34.99
N MET A 157 -21.58 6.81 -33.82
CA MET A 157 -23.05 6.82 -33.72
C MET A 157 -23.69 8.15 -34.10
N THR A 158 -22.98 9.27 -33.93
CA THR A 158 -23.45 10.60 -34.36
C THR A 158 -23.30 10.83 -35.86
N VAL A 159 -22.30 10.24 -36.52
CA VAL A 159 -22.09 10.37 -37.99
C VAL A 159 -23.04 9.46 -38.80
N ARG A 160 -23.69 8.48 -38.18
CA ARG A 160 -24.65 7.56 -38.83
C ARG A 160 -26.11 8.04 -38.82
N LYS A 161 -26.42 9.18 -38.20
CA LYS A 161 -27.73 9.83 -38.23
C LYS A 161 -27.69 11.00 -39.20
#